data_AF-A0A075GRX6-F1
#
_entry.id   AF-A0A075GRX6-F1
#
_cell.length_a   1.000
_cell.length_b   1.000
_cell.length_c   1.000
_cell.angle_alpha   90.00
_cell.angle_beta   90.00
_cell.angle_gamma   90.00
#
_symmetry.space_group_name_H-M   'P 1'
#
loop_
_entity.id
_entity.type
_entity.pdbx_description
1 polymer ?
#
loop_
_entity_poly.entity_id
_entity_poly.type
_entity_poly.pdbx_seq_one_letter_code
_entity_poly.pdbx_strand_id
1 'polypeptide(L)'
;MSNELEFKYEVEIKSVDKRQMLPKEVKEELKESGLMDEKGKLKIKGVSPKMLKRMKQEFVDCPVLKKEVQFIPCFVCPNFQSRVTGKVLCKGDKL
;
A
#
# COMPACT_ATOMS: atom_id res chain seq x y z
N MET A 1 15.80 3.66 25.62
CA MET A 1 16.56 3.57 24.36
C MET A 1 15.55 3.74 23.24
N SER A 2 15.58 4.91 22.59
CA SER A 2 14.68 5.26 21.51
C SER A 2 14.93 4.30 20.36
N ASN A 3 14.02 3.35 20.15
CA ASN A 3 14.06 2.45 19.01
C ASN A 3 13.69 3.30 17.79
N GLU A 4 14.66 4.02 17.24
CA GLU A 4 14.52 4.71 15.96
C GLU A 4 14.26 3.62 14.94
N LEU A 5 12.96 3.43 14.66
CA LEU A 5 12.46 2.58 13.60
C LEU A 5 13.17 2.98 12.31
N GLU A 6 14.23 2.25 11.92
CA GLU A 6 15.02 2.55 10.73
C GLU A 6 14.16 2.34 9.47
N PHE A 7 13.57 3.42 8.97
CA PHE A 7 13.00 3.45 7.63
C PHE A 7 14.04 4.07 6.68
N LYS A 8 14.37 3.37 5.59
CA LYS A 8 15.33 3.88 4.59
C LYS A 8 14.69 4.90 3.65
N TYR A 9 13.39 4.77 3.40
CA TYR A 9 12.67 5.62 2.47
C TYR A 9 11.38 6.16 3.09
N GLU A 10 11.19 7.46 2.94
CA GLU A 10 9.91 8.12 3.17
C GLU A 10 9.27 8.38 1.80
N VAL A 11 8.18 7.68 1.50
CA VAL A 11 7.52 7.72 0.18
C VAL A 11 6.21 8.49 0.29
N GLU A 12 6.02 9.51 -0.54
CA GLU A 12 4.80 10.30 -0.53
C GLU A 12 3.63 9.53 -1.19
N ILE A 13 2.46 9.60 -0.55
CA ILE A 13 1.21 9.04 -1.09
C ILE A 13 0.56 10.10 -1.97
N LYS A 14 0.57 9.85 -3.27
CA LYS A 14 -0.12 10.65 -4.26
C LYS A 14 -1.53 10.10 -4.45
N SER A 15 -2.47 10.96 -4.84
CA SER A 15 -3.82 10.56 -5.18
C SER A 15 -4.17 10.99 -6.59
N VAL A 16 -4.81 10.10 -7.35
CA VAL A 16 -5.32 10.39 -8.69
C VAL A 16 -6.85 10.32 -8.72
N ASP A 17 -7.49 11.18 -9.50
CA ASP A 17 -8.94 11.16 -9.65
C ASP A 17 -9.45 9.86 -10.28
N LYS A 18 -8.65 9.25 -11.15
CA LYS A 18 -8.98 7.99 -11.83
C LYS A 18 -8.65 6.79 -10.95
N ARG A 19 -9.59 5.85 -10.84
CA ARG A 19 -9.31 4.53 -10.25
C ARG A 19 -8.22 3.85 -11.07
N GLN A 20 -7.08 3.58 -10.45
CA GLN A 20 -6.07 2.74 -11.06
C GLN A 20 -6.52 1.27 -11.00
N MET A 21 -6.24 0.50 -12.06
CA MET A 21 -6.47 -0.95 -12.05
C MET A 21 -5.27 -1.66 -11.44
N LEU A 22 -5.54 -2.54 -10.47
CA LEU A 22 -4.52 -3.45 -9.96
C LEU A 22 -4.22 -4.52 -11.02
N PRO A 23 -2.94 -4.82 -11.29
CA PRO A 23 -2.52 -6.01 -12.05
C PRO A 23 -3.12 -7.28 -11.44
N LYS A 24 -3.24 -8.35 -12.25
CA LYS A 24 -3.80 -9.62 -11.77
C LYS A 24 -2.97 -10.23 -10.63
N GLU A 25 -1.65 -10.25 -10.79
CA GLU A 25 -0.69 -10.77 -9.81
C GLU A 25 -0.90 -10.12 -8.43
N VAL A 26 -0.98 -8.79 -8.41
CA VAL A 26 -1.17 -8.02 -7.17
C VAL A 26 -2.56 -8.28 -6.53
N LYS A 27 -3.59 -8.57 -7.33
CA LYS A 27 -4.90 -8.96 -6.79
C LYS A 27 -4.87 -10.33 -6.14
N GLU A 28 -4.05 -11.24 -6.64
CA GLU A 28 -3.87 -12.58 -6.08
C GLU A 28 -3.13 -12.47 -4.75
N GLU A 29 -2.02 -11.72 -4.69
CA GLU A 29 -1.30 -11.47 -3.42
C GLU A 29 -2.22 -10.84 -2.35
N LEU A 30 -3.05 -9.87 -2.73
CA LEU A 30 -4.00 -9.25 -1.79
C LEU A 30 -5.12 -10.19 -1.33
N LYS A 31 -5.46 -11.20 -2.14
CA LYS A 31 -6.41 -12.25 -1.75
C LYS A 31 -5.75 -13.26 -0.83
N GLU A 32 -4.53 -13.69 -1.15
CA GLU A 32 -3.72 -14.59 -0.31
C GLU A 32 -3.45 -13.98 1.08
N SER A 33 -3.21 -12.67 1.13
CA SER A 33 -3.03 -11.94 2.39
C SER A 33 -4.32 -11.72 3.19
N GLY A 34 -5.48 -12.18 2.68
CA GLY A 34 -6.79 -11.99 3.31
C GLY A 34 -7.31 -10.56 3.33
N LEU A 35 -6.69 -9.64 2.57
CA LEU A 35 -7.11 -8.22 2.48
C LEU A 35 -8.12 -7.97 1.36
N MET A 36 -8.42 -8.96 0.53
CA MET A 36 -9.38 -8.87 -0.57
C MET A 36 -10.34 -10.08 -0.57
N ASP A 37 -11.65 -9.81 -0.67
CA ASP A 37 -12.69 -10.84 -0.81
C ASP A 37 -12.68 -11.45 -2.23
N GLU A 38 -13.36 -12.60 -2.39
CA GLU A 38 -13.55 -13.30 -3.67
C GLU A 38 -14.14 -12.41 -4.78
N LYS A 39 -14.94 -11.41 -4.38
CA LYS A 39 -15.56 -10.41 -5.27
C LYS A 39 -14.63 -9.24 -5.63
N GLY A 40 -13.35 -9.26 -5.23
CA GLY A 40 -12.37 -8.19 -5.50
C GLY A 40 -12.58 -6.92 -4.66
N LYS A 41 -13.32 -7.02 -3.55
CA LYS A 41 -13.49 -5.93 -2.58
C LYS A 41 -12.43 -6.01 -1.50
N LEU A 42 -11.85 -4.87 -1.12
CA LEU A 42 -10.88 -4.82 -0.03
C LEU A 42 -11.61 -4.92 1.30
N LYS A 43 -11.12 -5.78 2.20
CA LYS A 43 -11.71 -6.05 3.51
C LYS A 43 -10.67 -5.81 4.60
N ILE A 44 -10.18 -4.58 4.67
CA ILE A 44 -9.27 -4.14 5.72
C ILE A 44 -10.10 -3.86 6.98
N LYS A 45 -9.90 -4.64 8.04
CA LYS A 45 -10.60 -4.46 9.32
C LYS A 45 -10.34 -3.04 9.87
N GLY A 46 -11.40 -2.35 10.32
CA GLY A 46 -11.29 -1.00 10.87
C GLY A 46 -11.30 0.14 9.83
N VAL A 47 -11.44 -0.16 8.54
CA VAL A 47 -11.48 0.85 7.48
C VAL A 47 -12.88 0.99 6.90
N SER A 48 -13.39 2.24 6.84
CA SER A 48 -14.72 2.52 6.28
C SER A 48 -14.76 2.36 4.75
N PRO A 49 -15.93 2.02 4.14
CA PRO A 49 -16.06 1.93 2.69
C PRO A 49 -15.66 3.21 1.93
N LYS A 50 -15.90 4.38 2.55
CA LYS A 50 -15.50 5.68 2.00
C LYS A 50 -13.98 5.81 1.96
N MET A 51 -13.28 5.38 3.00
CA MET A 51 -11.82 5.38 3.01
C MET A 51 -11.25 4.36 2.03
N LEU A 52 -11.82 3.16 1.93
CA LEU A 52 -11.40 2.16 0.93
C LEU A 52 -11.51 2.69 -0.50
N LYS A 53 -12.55 3.48 -0.81
CA LYS A 53 -12.68 4.13 -2.12
C LYS A 53 -11.54 5.12 -2.38
N ARG A 54 -11.17 5.93 -1.37
CA ARG A 54 -10.06 6.87 -1.45
C ARG A 54 -8.70 6.16 -1.58
N MET A 55 -8.48 5.08 -0.83
CA MET A 55 -7.24 4.30 -0.90
C MET A 55 -7.01 3.67 -2.28
N LYS A 56 -8.07 3.35 -3.03
CA LYS A 56 -7.96 2.86 -4.43
C LYS A 56 -7.52 3.93 -5.42
N GLN A 57 -7.56 5.20 -5.01
CA GLN A 57 -7.07 6.35 -5.77
C GLN A 57 -5.67 6.77 -5.30
N GLU A 58 -5.17 6.18 -4.20
CA GLU A 58 -3.86 6.46 -3.63
C GLU A 58 -2.80 5.55 -4.28
N PHE A 59 -1.67 6.14 -4.65
CA PHE A 59 -0.52 5.48 -5.25
C PHE A 59 0.78 6.06 -4.70
N VAL A 60 1.86 5.31 -4.86
CA VAL A 60 3.19 5.64 -4.37
C VAL A 60 4.23 5.28 -5.44
N ASP A 61 5.29 6.06 -5.51
CA ASP A 61 6.48 5.73 -6.31
C ASP A 61 7.34 4.75 -5.51
N CYS A 62 7.24 3.45 -5.82
CA CYS A 62 7.96 2.44 -5.03
C CYS A 62 9.48 2.57 -5.26
N PRO A 63 10.30 2.86 -4.25
CA PRO A 63 11.75 3.01 -4.43
C PRO A 63 12.45 1.68 -4.73
N VAL A 64 11.85 0.56 -4.31
CA VAL A 64 12.38 -0.80 -4.54
C VAL A 64 12.07 -1.27 -5.95
N LEU A 65 10.81 -1.16 -6.38
CA LEU A 65 10.37 -1.61 -7.71
C LEU A 65 10.58 -0.56 -8.82
N LYS A 66 10.98 0.67 -8.46
CA LYS A 66 11.20 1.82 -9.36
C LYS A 66 10.05 2.06 -10.33
N LYS A 67 8.82 1.83 -9.87
CA LYS A 67 7.58 2.01 -10.64
C LYS A 67 6.47 2.55 -9.75
N GLU A 68 5.51 3.20 -10.36
CA GLU A 68 4.27 3.63 -9.70
C GLU A 68 3.44 2.39 -9.35
N VAL A 69 3.11 2.25 -8.07
CA VAL A 69 2.24 1.18 -7.57
C VAL A 69 1.13 1.78 -6.71
N GLN A 70 -0.01 1.11 -6.64
CA GLN A 70 -1.05 1.53 -5.72
C GLN A 70 -0.57 1.41 -4.27
N PHE A 71 -1.12 2.24 -3.39
CA PHE A 71 -0.75 2.21 -1.97
C PHE A 71 -1.22 0.92 -1.26
N ILE A 72 -2.34 0.33 -1.69
CA ILE A 72 -2.94 -0.84 -1.04
C ILE A 72 -1.99 -2.07 -0.97
N PRO A 73 -1.28 -2.44 -2.04
CA PRO A 73 -0.22 -3.46 -2.00
C PRO A 73 0.87 -3.23 -0.94
N CYS A 74 1.10 -1.99 -0.52
CA CYS A 74 2.08 -1.74 0.54
C CYS A 74 1.69 -2.44 1.85
N PHE A 75 0.40 -2.61 2.18
CA PHE A 75 0.00 -3.29 3.43
C PHE A 75 0.47 -4.74 3.55
N VAL A 76 0.78 -5.39 2.43
CA VAL A 76 1.27 -6.79 2.40
C VAL A 76 2.76 -6.87 2.11
N CYS A 77 3.39 -5.73 1.80
CA CYS A 77 4.79 -5.68 1.48
C CYS A 77 5.65 -5.80 2.76
N PRO A 78 6.67 -6.66 2.80
CA PRO A 78 7.54 -6.79 3.98
C PRO A 78 8.32 -5.51 4.29
N ASN A 79 8.47 -4.63 3.29
CA ASN A 79 9.11 -3.33 3.43
C ASN A 79 8.20 -2.27 4.06
N PHE A 80 6.89 -2.50 4.13
CA PHE A 80 5.98 -1.55 4.76
C PHE A 80 6.16 -1.54 6.27
N GLN A 81 6.39 -0.35 6.82
CA GLN A 81 6.61 -0.17 8.25
C GLN A 81 5.43 0.57 8.88
N SER A 82 5.08 1.74 8.33
CA SER A 82 3.91 2.49 8.78
C SER A 82 3.47 3.50 7.73
N ARG A 83 2.24 4.01 7.90
CA ARG A 83 1.73 5.17 7.18
C ARG A 83 1.56 6.31 8.17
N VAL A 84 2.25 7.43 7.95
CA VAL A 84 2.10 8.67 8.70
C VAL A 84 1.50 9.70 7.74
N THR A 85 0.58 10.54 8.19
CA THR A 85 -0.20 11.52 7.40
C THR A 85 0.37 11.87 6.01
N GLY A 86 -0.10 11.18 4.96
CA GLY A 86 0.28 11.45 3.56
C GLY A 86 1.57 10.76 3.06
N LYS A 87 2.26 10.01 3.91
CA LYS A 87 3.55 9.37 3.60
C LYS A 87 3.61 7.93 4.11
N VAL A 88 4.44 7.12 3.46
CA VAL A 88 4.71 5.72 3.79
C VAL A 88 6.15 5.59 4.21
N LEU A 89 6.37 5.03 5.40
CA LEU A 89 7.69 4.64 5.84
C LEU A 89 7.99 3.24 5.31
N CYS A 90 9.06 3.15 4.52
CA CYS A 90 9.49 1.95 3.84
C CYS A 90 10.91 1.58 4.28
N LYS A 91 11.09 0.31 4.67
CA LYS A 91 12.40 -0.24 5.06
C LYS A 91 13.38 -0.33 3.90
N GLY A 92 12.89 -0.45 2.67
CA GLY A 92 13.72 -0.38 1.46
C GLY A 92 14.65 -1.56 1.24
N ASP A 93 14.36 -2.72 1.83
CA ASP A 93 15.11 -3.95 1.59
C ASP A 93 14.73 -4.52 0.22
N LYS A 94 15.70 -5.19 -0.43
CA LYS A 94 15.50 -5.78 -1.76
C LYS A 94 14.54 -6.97 -1.63
N LEU A 95 13.45 -6.90 -2.40
CA LEU A 95 12.50 -7.99 -2.62
C LEU A 95 13.04 -9.00 -3.64
#